data_AF-A0A2K0TIT6-F1
#
_entry.id   AF-A0A2K0TIT6-F1
#
_cell.length_a   1.000
_cell.length_b   1.000
_cell.length_c   1.000
_cell.angle_alpha   90.00
_cell.angle_beta   90.00
_cell.angle_gamma   90.00
#
_symmetry.space_group_name_H-M   'P 1'
#
loop_
_entity.id
_entity.type
_entity.pdbx_description
1 polymer ?
#
loop_
_entity_poly.entity_id
_entity_poly.type
_entity_poly.pdbx_seq_one_letter_code
_entity_poly.pdbx_strand_id
1 'polypeptide(L)'
;MAIIQVGKTDKDESPTSKNYNGDGTDSNPYIVEFQFDDPRNAMNYSPAKKWFIIFIVSVSVFAVTLTSSAYSGSANEILKEFHCSSELFALGISLYVLGFAIGPALWAPLSELYGRRILFITTHTCMVAFVAGSAGANSMATLLVFRFLTGMFGASPLTNAGGVIADLFPASQRGLAMIFFCAAPFMGPVLGPIVGGFISMNVGWRWVQGVCSIFLGVVWIAGSIFVPETYAPVILQRRAEKLSKETNNTYTTVFQQRNSALAPSEIFRKALMRPWILLFREPIVLIAATYLAIIYGTIYMFMPALPIVYQRSRGWSEGVGGLAFLGLVCGMLVGIVYAIFDDNRYKGPRKSSYARV
;
A
#
# COMPACT_ATOMS: atom_id res chain seq x y z
N MET A 1 9.23 -12.97 -26.11
CA MET A 1 9.16 -11.71 -26.88
C MET A 1 7.69 -11.27 -26.89
N ALA A 2 7.22 -10.69 -25.79
CA ALA A 2 5.82 -10.27 -25.65
C ALA A 2 5.72 -8.81 -26.10
N ILE A 3 5.08 -8.63 -27.25
CA ILE A 3 4.83 -7.34 -27.89
C ILE A 3 4.09 -6.45 -26.90
N ILE A 4 4.69 -5.28 -26.64
CA ILE A 4 4.07 -4.16 -25.96
C ILE A 4 2.81 -3.82 -26.76
N GLN A 5 1.64 -4.23 -26.29
CA GLN A 5 0.39 -3.62 -26.73
C GLN A 5 0.45 -2.16 -26.26
N VAL A 6 0.94 -1.30 -27.14
CA VAL A 6 0.75 0.14 -27.08
C VAL A 6 -0.77 0.32 -27.10
N GLY A 7 -1.37 0.42 -25.92
CA GLY A 7 -2.79 0.74 -25.79
C GLY A 7 -3.04 2.04 -26.55
N LYS A 8 -4.15 2.09 -27.30
CA LYS A 8 -4.63 3.29 -28.00
C LYS A 8 -4.26 4.53 -27.19
N THR A 9 -3.31 5.30 -27.69
CA THR A 9 -2.95 6.56 -27.06
C THR A 9 -4.08 7.55 -27.33
N ASP A 10 -4.18 8.61 -26.55
CA ASP A 10 -5.20 9.66 -26.73
C ASP A 10 -5.31 10.21 -28.18
N LYS A 11 -4.35 9.92 -29.06
CA LYS A 11 -4.35 10.31 -30.47
C LYS A 11 -5.32 9.51 -31.36
N ASP A 12 -5.81 8.36 -30.92
CA ASP A 12 -6.64 7.47 -31.76
C ASP A 12 -8.16 7.74 -31.68
N GLU A 13 -8.59 8.66 -30.82
CA GLU A 13 -9.96 9.17 -30.83
C GLU A 13 -10.02 10.45 -31.65
N SER A 14 -10.76 10.42 -32.76
CA SER A 14 -11.15 11.66 -33.42
C SER A 14 -11.90 12.52 -32.41
N PRO A 15 -11.57 13.82 -32.27
CA PRO A 15 -12.21 14.74 -31.33
C PRO A 15 -13.62 15.13 -31.82
N THR A 16 -14.47 14.14 -32.04
CA THR A 16 -15.83 14.32 -32.53
C THR A 16 -16.77 14.33 -31.34
N SER A 17 -17.40 15.50 -31.11
CA SER A 17 -18.44 15.76 -30.11
C SER A 17 -19.60 14.75 -30.08
N LYS A 18 -19.79 13.98 -31.15
CA LYS A 18 -20.87 12.97 -31.30
C LYS A 18 -20.84 11.82 -30.29
N ASN A 19 -19.74 11.63 -29.56
CA ASN A 19 -19.60 10.49 -28.64
C ASN A 19 -19.94 10.83 -27.17
N TYR A 20 -20.26 12.09 -26.85
CA TYR A 20 -20.49 12.53 -25.47
C TYR A 20 -21.83 13.26 -25.36
N ASN A 21 -22.55 13.03 -24.26
CA ASN A 21 -23.79 13.73 -23.97
C ASN A 21 -23.50 15.16 -23.52
N GLY A 22 -24.20 16.15 -24.07
CA GLY A 22 -24.04 17.58 -23.77
C GLY A 22 -23.97 18.42 -25.03
N ASP A 23 -23.95 19.75 -24.88
CA ASP A 23 -23.83 20.70 -26.01
C ASP A 23 -22.43 21.34 -26.09
N GLY A 24 -21.55 21.08 -25.10
CA GLY A 24 -20.18 21.59 -25.05
C GLY A 24 -20.05 23.03 -24.56
N THR A 25 -21.12 23.59 -24.00
CA THR A 25 -21.15 24.93 -23.40
C THR A 25 -20.89 24.88 -21.90
N ASP A 26 -20.56 26.01 -21.28
CA ASP A 26 -20.35 26.08 -19.82
C ASP A 26 -21.62 25.73 -19.02
N SER A 27 -22.80 25.95 -19.61
CA SER A 27 -24.09 25.57 -19.01
C SER A 27 -24.48 24.12 -19.26
N ASN A 28 -24.01 23.49 -20.34
CA ASN A 28 -24.27 22.09 -20.70
C ASN A 28 -23.02 21.41 -21.28
N PRO A 29 -22.00 21.10 -20.45
CA PRO A 29 -20.73 20.55 -20.90
C PRO A 29 -20.86 19.10 -21.37
N TYR A 30 -19.96 18.67 -22.27
CA TYR A 30 -19.88 17.27 -22.69
C TYR A 30 -19.43 16.38 -21.52
N ILE A 31 -20.19 15.33 -21.22
CA ILE A 31 -19.90 14.40 -20.12
C ILE A 31 -18.98 13.28 -20.60
N VAL A 32 -17.78 13.22 -20.05
CA VAL A 32 -16.76 12.22 -20.36
C VAL A 32 -16.91 11.01 -19.44
N GLU A 33 -17.17 9.86 -20.06
CA GLU A 33 -17.28 8.55 -19.42
C GLU A 33 -16.40 7.50 -20.13
N PHE A 34 -16.13 6.39 -19.46
CA PHE A 34 -15.49 5.25 -20.12
C PHE A 34 -16.48 4.58 -21.06
N GLN A 35 -16.03 4.30 -22.28
CA GLN A 35 -16.76 3.42 -23.20
C GLN A 35 -16.66 1.96 -22.72
N PHE A 36 -17.59 1.12 -23.17
CA PHE A 36 -17.74 -0.28 -22.73
C PHE A 36 -16.43 -1.08 -22.78
N ASP A 37 -15.59 -0.87 -23.80
CA ASP A 37 -14.30 -1.54 -23.97
C ASP A 37 -13.11 -0.55 -24.00
N ASP A 38 -13.19 0.53 -23.20
CA ASP A 38 -12.09 1.51 -23.14
C ASP A 38 -10.83 0.88 -22.51
N PRO A 39 -9.70 0.79 -23.22
CA PRO A 39 -8.46 0.18 -22.71
C PRO A 39 -7.83 0.99 -21.57
N ARG A 40 -8.29 2.23 -21.33
CA ARG A 40 -7.85 3.08 -20.20
C ARG A 40 -8.58 2.73 -18.91
N ASN A 41 -9.72 2.06 -18.99
CA ASN A 41 -10.42 1.58 -17.80
C ASN A 41 -9.63 0.41 -17.18
N ALA A 42 -9.16 0.59 -15.95
CA ALA A 42 -8.41 -0.43 -15.22
C ALA A 42 -9.19 -1.74 -15.03
N MET A 43 -10.52 -1.67 -15.04
CA MET A 43 -11.39 -2.86 -14.99
C MET A 43 -11.35 -3.69 -16.27
N ASN A 44 -10.94 -3.12 -17.41
CA ASN A 44 -10.86 -3.81 -18.70
C ASN A 44 -9.48 -4.44 -18.96
N TYR A 45 -8.53 -4.30 -18.02
CA TYR A 45 -7.22 -4.94 -18.16
C TYR A 45 -7.31 -6.46 -18.24
N SER A 46 -6.39 -7.09 -18.98
CA SER A 46 -6.28 -8.54 -19.00
C SER A 46 -6.03 -9.09 -17.58
N PRO A 47 -6.54 -10.28 -17.24
CA PRO A 47 -6.36 -10.87 -15.91
C PRO A 47 -4.89 -10.93 -15.48
N ALA A 48 -3.99 -11.29 -16.40
CA ALA A 48 -2.55 -11.33 -16.15
C ALA A 48 -2.01 -9.95 -15.73
N LYS A 49 -2.41 -8.87 -16.41
CA LYS A 49 -1.99 -7.51 -16.06
C LYS A 49 -2.54 -7.09 -14.69
N LYS A 50 -3.80 -7.41 -14.38
CA LYS A 50 -4.40 -7.12 -13.07
C LYS A 50 -3.63 -7.80 -11.94
N TRP A 51 -3.39 -9.11 -12.07
CA TRP A 51 -2.64 -9.89 -11.06
C TRP A 51 -1.19 -9.43 -10.94
N PHE A 52 -0.56 -9.05 -12.04
CA PHE A 52 0.79 -8.48 -12.01
C PHE A 52 0.85 -7.16 -11.25
N ILE A 53 -0.12 -6.25 -11.44
CA ILE A 53 -0.21 -5.01 -10.67
C ILE A 53 -0.42 -5.31 -9.18
N ILE A 54 -1.33 -6.23 -8.84
CA ILE A 54 -1.55 -6.64 -7.44
C ILE A 54 -0.30 -7.25 -6.82
N PHE A 55 0.45 -8.05 -7.58
CA PHE A 55 1.71 -8.61 -7.11
C PHE A 55 2.71 -7.51 -6.74
N ILE A 56 2.93 -6.53 -7.62
CA ILE A 56 3.85 -5.41 -7.34
C ILE A 56 3.39 -4.60 -6.12
N VAL A 57 2.11 -4.27 -6.03
CA VAL A 57 1.54 -3.51 -4.91
C VAL A 57 1.66 -4.29 -3.59
N SER A 58 1.45 -5.61 -3.63
CA SER A 58 1.60 -6.48 -2.46
C SER A 58 3.07 -6.59 -2.03
N VAL A 59 4.00 -6.78 -2.97
CA VAL A 59 5.44 -6.82 -2.70
C VAL A 59 5.93 -5.48 -2.15
N SER A 60 5.36 -4.36 -2.60
CA SER A 60 5.62 -3.04 -2.03
C SER A 60 5.24 -2.97 -0.55
N VAL A 61 4.02 -3.36 -0.20
CA VAL A 61 3.59 -3.39 1.21
C VAL A 61 4.43 -4.35 2.04
N PHE A 62 4.76 -5.53 1.49
CA PHE A 62 5.66 -6.49 2.12
C PHE A 62 7.05 -5.89 2.39
N ALA A 63 7.64 -5.19 1.41
CA ALA A 63 8.95 -4.55 1.57
C ALA A 63 8.93 -3.49 2.68
N VAL A 64 7.84 -2.74 2.76
CA VAL A 64 7.64 -1.73 3.81
C VAL A 64 7.54 -2.36 5.19
N THR A 65 6.72 -3.39 5.36
CA THR A 65 6.52 -4.03 6.67
C THR A 65 7.67 -4.96 7.05
N LEU A 66 8.46 -5.45 6.09
CA LEU A 66 9.74 -6.09 6.34
C LEU A 66 10.77 -5.09 6.87
N THR A 67 10.86 -3.91 6.27
CA THR A 67 11.79 -2.84 6.71
C THR A 67 11.48 -2.35 8.12
N SER A 68 10.20 -2.34 8.52
CA SER A 68 9.79 -1.93 9.88
C SER A 68 10.41 -2.80 10.97
N SER A 69 10.50 -4.11 10.70
CA SER A 69 10.85 -5.14 11.68
C SER A 69 12.28 -5.65 11.53
N ALA A 70 12.90 -5.57 10.34
CA ALA A 70 14.30 -5.95 10.13
C ALA A 70 15.26 -5.19 11.05
N TYR A 71 14.91 -3.95 11.40
CA TYR A 71 15.61 -3.16 12.41
C TYR A 71 15.78 -3.86 13.76
N SER A 72 14.81 -4.68 14.18
CA SER A 72 14.88 -5.41 15.46
C SER A 72 16.05 -6.39 15.52
N GLY A 73 16.49 -6.91 14.37
CA GLY A 73 17.65 -7.81 14.26
C GLY A 73 18.98 -7.12 14.54
N SER A 74 19.00 -5.79 14.65
CA SER A 74 20.21 -4.99 14.90
C SER A 74 20.33 -4.45 16.32
N ALA A 75 19.56 -5.00 17.26
CA ALA A 75 19.48 -4.49 18.63
C ALA A 75 20.85 -4.38 19.31
N ASN A 76 21.64 -5.46 19.32
CA ASN A 76 22.90 -5.45 20.08
C ASN A 76 23.92 -4.47 19.51
N GLU A 77 23.98 -4.32 18.19
CA GLU A 77 24.93 -3.43 17.54
C GLU A 77 24.58 -1.96 17.74
N ILE A 78 23.29 -1.60 17.57
CA ILE A 78 22.83 -0.22 17.73
C ILE A 78 22.95 0.25 19.19
N LEU A 79 22.63 -0.63 20.15
CA LEU A 79 22.81 -0.34 21.58
C LEU A 79 24.28 -0.09 21.93
N LYS A 80 25.21 -0.85 21.34
CA LYS A 80 26.65 -0.71 21.55
C LYS A 80 27.21 0.55 20.89
N GLU A 81 26.85 0.82 19.63
CA GLU A 81 27.40 1.95 18.86
C GLU A 81 26.92 3.30 19.39
N PHE A 82 25.64 3.43 19.73
CA PHE A 82 25.10 4.69 20.23
C PHE A 82 25.06 4.80 21.76
N HIS A 83 25.55 3.79 22.48
CA HIS A 83 25.54 3.73 23.94
C HIS A 83 24.15 4.07 24.54
N CYS A 84 23.09 3.55 23.92
CA CYS A 84 21.72 3.89 24.27
C CYS A 84 21.01 2.80 25.07
N SER A 85 19.89 3.15 25.69
CA SER A 85 19.09 2.21 26.47
C SER A 85 18.19 1.35 25.57
N SER A 86 17.74 0.21 26.10
CA SER A 86 16.83 -0.71 25.39
C SER A 86 15.47 -0.06 25.09
N GLU A 87 15.03 0.86 25.95
CA GLU A 87 13.82 1.65 25.77
C GLU A 87 13.96 2.60 24.58
N LEU A 88 15.12 3.24 24.42
CA LEU A 88 15.37 4.13 23.28
C LEU A 88 15.44 3.34 21.96
N PHE A 89 16.01 2.13 21.99
CA PHE A 89 15.97 1.22 20.84
C PHE A 89 14.54 0.81 20.48
N ALA A 90 13.74 0.39 21.47
CA ALA A 90 12.34 0.02 21.28
C ALA A 90 11.51 1.19 20.75
N LEU A 91 11.81 2.42 21.17
CA LEU A 91 11.20 3.63 20.63
C LEU A 91 11.39 3.75 19.11
N GLY A 92 12.51 3.28 18.55
CA GLY A 92 12.73 3.27 17.10
C GLY A 92 11.79 2.33 16.34
N ILE A 93 11.44 1.19 16.92
CA ILE A 93 10.40 0.29 16.36
C ILE A 93 9.04 0.97 16.47
N SER A 94 8.73 1.51 17.65
CA SER A 94 7.44 2.18 17.92
C SER A 94 7.20 3.41 17.05
N LEU A 95 8.22 4.24 16.81
CA LEU A 95 8.11 5.43 15.97
C LEU A 95 7.83 5.09 14.50
N TYR A 96 8.40 4.00 14.00
CA TYR A 96 8.06 3.51 12.67
C TYR A 96 6.57 3.16 12.61
N VAL A 97 6.08 2.38 13.58
CA VAL A 97 4.67 1.97 13.64
C VAL A 97 3.74 3.18 13.84
N LEU A 98 4.16 4.16 14.64
CA LEU A 98 3.43 5.42 14.83
C LEU A 98 3.33 6.21 13.54
N GLY A 99 4.43 6.36 12.79
CA GLY A 99 4.42 6.94 11.46
C GLY A 99 3.45 6.19 10.54
N PHE A 100 3.50 4.86 10.59
CA PHE A 100 2.63 3.98 9.81
C PHE A 100 1.13 4.12 10.17
N ALA A 101 0.82 4.49 11.41
CA ALA A 101 -0.54 4.76 11.88
C ALA A 101 -1.05 6.16 11.48
N ILE A 102 -0.17 7.16 11.44
CA ILE A 102 -0.53 8.55 11.11
C ILE A 102 -0.57 8.76 9.59
N GLY A 103 0.33 8.14 8.84
CA GLY A 103 0.46 8.30 7.39
C GLY A 103 -0.83 8.09 6.59
N PRO A 104 -1.66 7.06 6.85
CA PRO A 104 -2.91 6.82 6.12
C PRO A 104 -3.87 8.02 6.15
N ALA A 105 -3.92 8.75 7.26
CA ALA A 105 -4.76 9.94 7.40
C ALA A 105 -4.40 11.02 6.37
N LEU A 106 -3.12 11.11 5.98
CA LEU A 106 -2.66 12.05 4.96
C LEU A 106 -2.77 11.46 3.55
N TRP A 107 -2.31 10.21 3.36
CA TRP A 107 -2.12 9.65 2.02
C TRP A 107 -3.41 9.12 1.37
N ALA A 108 -4.37 8.60 2.15
CA ALA A 108 -5.64 8.15 1.56
C ALA A 108 -6.38 9.30 0.87
N PRO A 109 -6.67 10.43 1.55
CA PRO A 109 -7.37 11.57 0.93
C PRO A 109 -6.61 12.14 -0.28
N LEU A 110 -5.29 12.31 -0.16
CA LEU A 110 -4.49 12.84 -1.27
C LEU A 110 -4.51 11.92 -2.49
N SER A 111 -4.56 10.61 -2.30
CA SER A 111 -4.63 9.66 -3.41
C SER A 111 -5.99 9.67 -4.13
N GLU A 112 -7.07 10.10 -3.46
CA GLU A 112 -8.38 10.33 -4.08
C GLU A 112 -8.46 11.65 -4.84
N LEU A 113 -7.61 12.63 -4.50
CA LEU A 113 -7.53 13.93 -5.17
C LEU A 113 -6.58 13.92 -6.37
N TYR A 114 -5.38 13.38 -6.18
CA TYR A 114 -4.29 13.47 -7.15
C TYR A 114 -4.03 12.16 -7.92
N GLY A 115 -4.71 11.08 -7.54
CA GLY A 115 -4.55 9.75 -8.12
C GLY A 115 -3.62 8.86 -7.31
N ARG A 116 -3.66 7.56 -7.61
CA ARG A 116 -2.90 6.54 -6.87
C ARG A 116 -1.43 6.55 -7.28
N ARG A 117 -1.14 6.73 -8.58
CA ARG A 117 0.22 6.57 -9.12
C ARG A 117 1.17 7.64 -8.62
N ILE A 118 0.76 8.92 -8.68
CA ILE A 118 1.62 10.03 -8.25
C ILE A 118 1.98 9.87 -6.78
N LEU A 119 0.98 9.60 -5.94
CA LEU A 119 1.19 9.39 -4.50
C LEU A 119 2.08 8.19 -4.23
N PHE A 120 1.87 7.07 -4.93
CA PHE A 120 2.72 5.88 -4.79
C PHE A 120 4.18 6.17 -5.08
N ILE A 121 4.47 6.87 -6.20
CA ILE A 121 5.84 7.21 -6.62
C ILE A 121 6.48 8.19 -5.63
N THR A 122 5.82 9.29 -5.30
CA THR A 122 6.42 10.34 -4.46
C THR A 122 6.69 9.85 -3.04
N THR A 123 5.72 9.16 -2.42
CA THR A 123 5.87 8.63 -1.07
C THR A 123 6.91 7.53 -0.99
N HIS A 124 7.00 6.63 -1.97
CA HIS A 124 8.10 5.66 -2.03
C HIS A 124 9.46 6.31 -2.18
N THR A 125 9.60 7.32 -3.04
CA THR A 125 10.88 8.02 -3.20
C THR A 125 11.35 8.59 -1.86
N CYS A 126 10.45 9.29 -1.15
CA CYS A 126 10.74 9.82 0.19
C CYS A 126 11.12 8.70 1.16
N MET A 127 10.37 7.60 1.16
CA MET A 127 10.64 6.45 2.03
C MET A 127 12.03 5.83 1.76
N VAL A 128 12.35 5.54 0.49
CA VAL A 128 13.67 4.99 0.09
C VAL A 128 14.79 5.91 0.54
N ALA A 129 14.62 7.22 0.37
CA ALA A 129 15.59 8.23 0.81
C ALA A 129 15.77 8.24 2.34
N PHE A 130 14.70 8.15 3.14
CA PHE A 130 14.80 8.11 4.60
C PHE A 130 15.39 6.80 5.13
N VAL A 131 15.12 5.66 4.48
CA VAL A 131 15.77 4.38 4.83
C VAL A 131 17.26 4.42 4.46
N ALA A 132 17.60 4.94 3.28
CA ALA A 132 19.00 5.14 2.89
C ALA A 132 19.72 6.08 3.87
N GLY A 133 19.08 7.19 4.26
CA GLY A 133 19.58 8.12 5.27
C GLY A 133 19.76 7.46 6.64
N SER A 134 18.88 6.51 7.01
CA SER A 134 19.01 5.74 8.25
C SER A 134 20.30 4.91 8.28
N ALA A 135 20.77 4.39 7.14
CA ALA A 135 22.04 3.68 7.05
C ALA A 135 23.25 4.57 7.34
N GLY A 136 23.13 5.89 7.10
CA GLY A 136 24.17 6.90 7.38
C GLY A 136 23.96 7.67 8.69
N ALA A 137 23.00 7.28 9.54
CA ALA A 137 22.72 7.99 10.78
C ALA A 137 23.88 7.87 11.78
N ASN A 138 24.40 9.00 12.27
CA ASN A 138 25.50 9.06 13.25
C ASN A 138 25.03 9.39 14.67
N SER A 139 23.71 9.41 14.90
CA SER A 139 23.13 9.56 16.22
C SER A 139 21.83 8.80 16.33
N MET A 140 21.50 8.36 17.55
CA MET A 140 20.23 7.69 17.81
C MET A 140 19.04 8.61 17.51
N ALA A 141 19.12 9.91 17.80
CA ALA A 141 18.05 10.86 17.49
C ALA A 141 17.78 10.95 15.98
N THR A 142 18.83 11.05 15.15
CA THR A 142 18.71 11.06 13.69
C THR A 142 18.05 9.77 13.19
N LEU A 143 18.48 8.62 13.73
CA LEU A 143 17.90 7.32 13.38
C LEU A 143 16.41 7.28 13.73
N LEU A 144 16.01 7.69 14.93
CA LEU A 144 14.60 7.75 15.36
C LEU A 144 13.74 8.61 14.44
N VAL A 145 14.21 9.80 14.06
CA VAL A 145 13.50 10.70 13.14
C VAL A 145 13.33 10.04 11.77
N PHE A 146 14.39 9.46 11.21
CA PHE A 146 14.30 8.77 9.92
C PHE A 146 13.40 7.53 9.98
N ARG A 147 13.35 6.81 11.12
CA ARG A 147 12.42 5.70 11.32
C ARG A 147 10.96 6.16 11.30
N PHE A 148 10.65 7.26 12.00
CA PHE A 148 9.32 7.85 11.98
C PHE A 148 8.91 8.26 10.56
N LEU A 149 9.78 9.00 9.85
CA LEU A 149 9.52 9.47 8.50
C LEU A 149 9.36 8.30 7.52
N THR A 150 10.21 7.28 7.62
CA THR A 150 10.09 6.05 6.82
C THR A 150 8.72 5.41 7.03
N GLY A 151 8.29 5.24 8.29
CA GLY A 151 6.97 4.68 8.59
C GLY A 151 5.84 5.53 8.03
N MET A 152 5.92 6.86 8.18
CA MET A 152 4.93 7.80 7.68
C MET A 152 4.76 7.70 6.16
N PHE A 153 5.84 7.81 5.38
CA PHE A 153 5.77 7.73 3.92
C PHE A 153 5.49 6.30 3.43
N GLY A 154 5.98 5.28 4.14
CA GLY A 154 5.71 3.87 3.87
C GLY A 154 4.27 3.44 4.10
N ALA A 155 3.44 4.25 4.78
CA ALA A 155 2.03 3.93 4.97
C ALA A 155 1.19 4.06 3.68
N SER A 156 1.63 4.91 2.74
CA SER A 156 0.90 5.22 1.51
C SER A 156 0.56 3.98 0.66
N PRO A 157 1.51 3.08 0.35
CA PRO A 157 1.23 1.84 -0.39
C PRO A 157 0.22 0.94 0.30
N LEU A 158 0.29 0.82 1.63
CA LEU A 158 -0.67 0.02 2.40
C LEU A 158 -2.09 0.57 2.24
N THR A 159 -2.26 1.87 2.43
CA THR A 159 -3.56 2.52 2.35
C THR A 159 -4.11 2.50 0.92
N ASN A 160 -3.25 2.70 -0.07
CA ASN A 160 -3.66 2.81 -1.47
C ASN A 160 -3.91 1.46 -2.14
N ALA A 161 -3.33 0.37 -1.64
CA ALA A 161 -3.49 -0.96 -2.22
C ALA A 161 -4.95 -1.43 -2.27
N GLY A 162 -5.73 -1.20 -1.21
CA GLY A 162 -7.16 -1.51 -1.21
C GLY A 162 -7.93 -0.74 -2.29
N GLY A 163 -7.56 0.52 -2.51
CA GLY A 163 -8.09 1.34 -3.61
C GLY A 163 -7.74 0.77 -4.98
N VAL A 164 -6.47 0.39 -5.20
CA VAL A 164 -6.01 -0.23 -6.45
C VAL A 164 -6.74 -1.55 -6.73
N ILE A 165 -6.96 -2.39 -5.71
CA ILE A 165 -7.75 -3.62 -5.85
C ILE A 165 -9.20 -3.29 -6.24
N ALA A 166 -9.80 -2.26 -5.62
CA ALA A 166 -11.15 -1.82 -5.94
C ALA A 166 -11.26 -1.26 -7.37
N ASP A 167 -10.22 -0.59 -7.86
CA ASP A 167 -10.14 -0.04 -9.22
C ASP A 167 -9.99 -1.13 -10.29
N LEU A 168 -9.30 -2.24 -9.97
CA LEU A 168 -8.99 -3.32 -10.93
C LEU A 168 -10.05 -4.42 -11.01
N PHE A 169 -10.70 -4.75 -9.88
CA PHE A 169 -11.59 -5.92 -9.78
C PHE A 169 -13.04 -5.53 -9.49
N PRO A 170 -14.02 -6.20 -10.11
CA PRO A 170 -15.41 -6.10 -9.72
C PRO A 170 -15.61 -6.69 -8.32
N ALA A 171 -16.64 -6.23 -7.59
CA ALA A 171 -16.90 -6.61 -6.20
C ALA A 171 -16.93 -8.13 -5.96
N SER A 172 -17.40 -8.92 -6.94
CA SER A 172 -17.45 -10.38 -6.88
C SER A 172 -16.08 -11.07 -6.87
N GLN A 173 -15.05 -10.42 -7.41
CA GLN A 173 -13.69 -10.97 -7.54
C GLN A 173 -12.69 -10.36 -6.54
N ARG A 174 -13.04 -9.24 -5.90
CA ARG A 174 -12.17 -8.53 -4.93
C ARG A 174 -11.72 -9.39 -3.77
N GLY A 175 -12.54 -10.33 -3.30
CA GLY A 175 -12.21 -11.19 -2.14
C GLY A 175 -10.87 -11.93 -2.29
N LEU A 176 -10.64 -12.56 -3.45
CA LEU A 176 -9.41 -13.31 -3.69
C LEU A 176 -8.18 -12.40 -3.79
N ALA A 177 -8.32 -11.24 -4.45
CA ALA A 177 -7.25 -10.25 -4.54
C ALA A 177 -6.91 -9.66 -3.16
N MET A 178 -7.91 -9.43 -2.31
CA MET A 178 -7.72 -8.98 -0.93
C MET A 178 -7.03 -10.04 -0.07
N ILE A 179 -7.37 -11.32 -0.20
CA ILE A 179 -6.68 -12.41 0.54
C ILE A 179 -5.20 -12.45 0.18
N PHE A 180 -4.87 -12.40 -1.11
CA PHE A 180 -3.49 -12.38 -1.58
C PHE A 180 -2.74 -11.15 -1.04
N PHE A 181 -3.37 -9.99 -1.10
CA PHE A 181 -2.80 -8.75 -0.59
C PHE A 181 -2.57 -8.79 0.93
N CYS A 182 -3.53 -9.29 1.71
CA CYS A 182 -3.44 -9.35 3.16
C CYS A 182 -2.26 -10.18 3.64
N ALA A 183 -1.75 -11.14 2.86
CA ALA A 183 -0.55 -11.88 3.23
C ALA A 183 0.68 -10.97 3.40
N ALA A 184 0.83 -9.96 2.53
CA ALA A 184 2.01 -9.09 2.50
C ALA A 184 2.27 -8.31 3.80
N PRO A 185 1.32 -7.52 4.35
CA PRO A 185 1.57 -6.75 5.57
C PRO A 185 1.83 -7.61 6.80
N PHE A 186 1.32 -8.83 6.87
CA PHE A 186 1.55 -9.75 7.99
C PHE A 186 2.86 -10.53 7.85
N MET A 187 3.27 -10.90 6.63
CA MET A 187 4.49 -11.65 6.40
C MET A 187 5.75 -10.81 6.63
N GLY A 188 5.72 -9.52 6.28
CA GLY A 188 6.88 -8.63 6.42
C GLY A 188 7.43 -8.57 7.85
N PRO A 189 6.62 -8.28 8.88
CA PRO A 189 7.07 -8.23 10.26
C PRO A 189 7.73 -9.52 10.74
N VAL A 190 7.25 -10.67 10.27
CA VAL A 190 7.75 -11.99 10.69
C VAL A 190 9.09 -12.33 10.03
N LEU A 191 9.26 -11.99 8.74
CA LEU A 191 10.50 -12.25 8.02
C LEU A 191 11.59 -11.21 8.29
N GLY A 192 11.23 -9.99 8.68
CA GLY A 192 12.18 -8.92 8.93
C GLY A 192 13.26 -9.29 9.95
N PRO A 193 12.96 -9.75 11.17
CA PRO A 193 13.97 -10.11 12.17
C PRO A 193 14.93 -11.20 11.70
N ILE A 194 14.46 -12.13 10.86
CA ILE A 194 15.30 -13.17 10.26
C ILE A 194 16.34 -12.53 9.35
N VAL A 195 15.87 -11.73 8.38
CA VAL A 195 16.73 -11.04 7.41
C VAL A 195 17.67 -10.07 8.12
N GLY A 196 17.13 -9.27 9.04
CA GLY A 196 17.87 -8.30 9.82
C GLY A 196 18.92 -8.93 10.71
N GLY A 197 18.60 -10.01 11.42
CA GLY A 197 19.54 -10.70 12.31
C GLY A 197 20.72 -11.33 11.58
N PHE A 198 20.48 -11.97 10.43
CA PHE A 198 21.56 -12.54 9.62
C PHE A 198 22.44 -11.48 8.94
N ILE A 199 21.87 -10.35 8.52
CA ILE A 199 22.68 -9.26 7.94
C ILE A 199 23.47 -8.54 9.03
N SER A 200 22.82 -8.20 10.14
CA SER A 200 23.39 -7.56 11.33
C SER A 200 24.65 -8.32 11.79
N MET A 201 24.50 -9.61 12.12
CA MET A 201 25.61 -10.42 12.65
C MET A 201 26.83 -10.57 11.73
N ASN A 202 26.69 -10.34 10.41
CA ASN A 202 27.76 -10.55 9.43
C ASN A 202 28.39 -9.25 8.95
N VAL A 203 27.59 -8.22 8.68
CA VAL A 203 28.04 -6.98 7.99
C VAL A 203 27.61 -5.71 8.74
N GLY A 204 26.75 -5.83 9.74
CA GLY A 204 26.34 -4.74 10.62
C GLY A 204 24.98 -4.12 10.29
N TRP A 205 24.46 -3.35 11.24
CA TRP A 205 23.10 -2.76 11.22
C TRP A 205 22.91 -1.72 10.12
N ARG A 206 23.98 -1.02 9.73
CA ARG A 206 23.93 -0.07 8.61
C ARG A 206 23.57 -0.78 7.31
N TRP A 207 24.10 -1.99 7.11
CA TRP A 207 23.75 -2.83 5.97
C TRP A 207 22.33 -3.39 6.06
N VAL A 208 21.77 -3.59 7.26
CA VAL A 208 20.34 -3.92 7.39
C VAL A 208 19.48 -2.81 6.78
N GLN A 209 19.77 -1.54 7.10
CA GLN A 209 19.07 -0.41 6.48
C GLN A 209 19.39 -0.30 4.98
N GLY A 210 20.65 -0.50 4.58
CA GLY A 210 21.07 -0.47 3.18
C GLY A 210 20.36 -1.50 2.30
N VAL A 211 20.30 -2.76 2.73
CA VAL A 211 19.59 -3.85 2.01
C VAL A 211 18.09 -3.56 1.94
N CYS A 212 17.48 -3.08 3.02
CA CYS A 212 16.08 -2.66 2.99
C CYS A 212 15.84 -1.50 2.00
N SER A 213 16.75 -0.52 1.96
CA SER A 213 16.68 0.60 1.02
C SER A 213 16.80 0.12 -0.44
N ILE A 214 17.74 -0.79 -0.74
CA ILE A 214 17.88 -1.40 -2.07
C ILE A 214 16.60 -2.13 -2.45
N PHE A 215 16.06 -2.96 -1.55
CA PHE A 215 14.84 -3.71 -1.82
C PHE A 215 13.65 -2.79 -2.11
N LEU A 216 13.44 -1.77 -1.27
CA LEU A 216 12.41 -0.75 -1.48
C LEU A 216 12.64 0.03 -2.77
N GLY A 217 13.89 0.36 -3.11
CA GLY A 217 14.26 1.05 -4.34
C GLY A 217 13.94 0.24 -5.60
N VAL A 218 14.24 -1.07 -5.60
CA VAL A 218 13.90 -1.97 -6.71
C VAL A 218 12.39 -2.05 -6.88
N VAL A 219 11.63 -2.20 -5.78
CA VAL A 219 10.17 -2.26 -5.84
C VAL A 219 9.56 -0.93 -6.26
N TRP A 220 10.14 0.20 -5.83
CA TRP A 220 9.75 1.53 -6.27
C TRP A 220 9.96 1.73 -7.78
N ILE A 221 11.12 1.33 -8.32
CA ILE A 221 11.40 1.40 -9.75
C ILE A 221 10.41 0.54 -10.53
N ALA A 222 10.20 -0.72 -10.09
CA ALA A 222 9.24 -1.62 -10.72
C ALA A 222 7.81 -1.04 -10.68
N GLY A 223 7.37 -0.53 -9.54
CA GLY A 223 6.06 0.11 -9.39
C GLY A 223 5.90 1.35 -10.27
N SER A 224 6.93 2.20 -10.34
CA SER A 224 6.90 3.43 -11.14
C SER A 224 6.78 3.15 -12.64
N ILE A 225 7.41 2.09 -13.12
CA ILE A 225 7.40 1.69 -14.53
C ILE A 225 6.12 0.92 -14.89
N PHE A 226 5.75 -0.07 -14.08
CA PHE A 226 4.75 -1.06 -14.46
C PHE A 226 3.34 -0.80 -13.93
N VAL A 227 3.17 0.00 -12.87
CA VAL A 227 1.85 0.31 -12.29
C VAL A 227 1.32 1.62 -12.88
N PRO A 228 0.32 1.57 -13.79
CA PRO A 228 -0.29 2.77 -14.34
C PRO A 228 -1.21 3.44 -13.31
N GLU A 229 -1.73 4.61 -13.66
CA GLU A 229 -2.84 5.19 -12.89
C GLU A 229 -4.07 4.28 -13.02
N THR A 230 -4.63 3.85 -11.90
CA THR A 230 -5.81 2.98 -11.87
C THR A 230 -7.09 3.73 -11.52
N TYR A 231 -6.96 4.94 -10.96
CA TYR A 231 -8.10 5.66 -10.42
C TYR A 231 -8.92 6.35 -11.50
N ALA A 232 -10.10 5.78 -11.77
CA ALA A 232 -11.04 6.20 -12.79
C ALA A 232 -11.32 7.72 -12.83
N PRO A 233 -11.61 8.40 -11.69
CA PRO A 233 -11.90 9.84 -11.70
C PRO A 233 -10.75 10.68 -12.24
N VAL A 234 -9.50 10.36 -11.88
CA VAL A 234 -8.32 11.13 -12.35
C VAL A 234 -8.02 10.84 -13.82
N ILE A 235 -8.23 9.61 -14.28
CA ILE A 235 -8.07 9.25 -15.70
C ILE A 235 -9.07 10.03 -16.56
N LEU A 236 -10.34 10.05 -16.17
CA LEU A 236 -11.39 10.76 -16.90
C LEU A 236 -11.22 12.28 -16.81
N GLN A 237 -10.78 12.81 -15.68
CA GLN A 237 -10.51 14.24 -15.53
C GLN A 237 -9.42 14.71 -16.49
N ARG A 238 -8.28 14.01 -16.53
CA ARG A 238 -7.19 14.33 -17.47
C ARG A 238 -7.65 14.27 -18.92
N ARG A 239 -8.55 13.34 -19.25
CA ARG A 239 -9.15 13.23 -20.58
C ARG A 239 -10.07 14.40 -20.89
N ALA A 240 -10.96 14.78 -19.98
CA ALA A 240 -11.84 15.94 -20.14
C ALA A 240 -11.02 17.23 -20.33
N GLU A 241 -9.99 17.46 -19.50
CA GLU A 241 -9.10 18.63 -19.63
C GLU A 241 -8.38 18.67 -20.98
N LYS A 242 -7.97 17.51 -21.50
CA LYS A 242 -7.31 17.42 -22.82
C LYS A 242 -8.29 17.70 -23.96
N LEU A 243 -9.47 17.08 -23.95
CA LEU A 243 -10.50 17.30 -24.97
C LEU A 243 -10.98 18.76 -24.98
N SER A 244 -11.13 19.38 -23.80
CA SER A 244 -11.50 20.80 -23.71
C SER A 244 -10.47 21.70 -24.38
N LYS A 245 -9.17 21.42 -24.19
CA LYS A 245 -8.09 22.18 -24.82
C LYS A 245 -8.02 21.97 -26.34
N GLU A 246 -8.30 20.76 -26.81
CA GLU A 246 -8.18 20.41 -28.23
C GLU A 246 -9.38 20.86 -29.07
N THR A 247 -10.60 20.86 -28.50
CA THR A 247 -11.83 21.19 -29.23
C THR A 247 -12.44 22.55 -28.88
N ASN A 248 -11.84 23.29 -27.93
CA ASN A 248 -12.32 24.58 -27.45
C ASN A 248 -13.77 24.56 -26.90
N ASN A 249 -14.28 23.36 -26.58
CA ASN A 249 -15.58 23.10 -25.95
C ASN A 249 -15.37 22.70 -24.49
N THR A 250 -16.38 22.86 -23.64
CA THR A 250 -16.27 22.49 -22.22
C THR A 250 -16.65 21.02 -22.00
N TYR A 251 -15.71 20.22 -21.50
CA TYR A 251 -15.93 18.84 -21.07
C TYR A 251 -15.86 18.73 -19.55
N THR A 252 -16.78 17.96 -18.97
CA THR A 252 -16.79 17.63 -17.54
C THR A 252 -16.86 16.12 -17.36
N THR A 253 -16.57 15.63 -16.16
CA THR A 253 -16.74 14.22 -15.82
C THR A 253 -17.97 14.02 -14.94
N VAL A 254 -18.54 12.82 -14.95
CA VAL A 254 -19.64 12.44 -14.02
C VAL A 254 -19.26 12.69 -12.56
N PHE A 255 -17.98 12.49 -12.23
CA PHE A 255 -17.44 12.72 -10.90
C PHE A 255 -17.36 14.20 -10.55
N GLN A 256 -16.95 15.06 -11.49
CA GLN A 256 -16.96 16.51 -11.32
C GLN A 256 -18.38 17.05 -11.27
N GLN A 257 -19.32 16.60 -12.08
CA GLN A 257 -20.71 17.06 -12.00
C GLN A 257 -21.37 16.69 -10.66
N ARG A 258 -21.01 15.55 -10.08
CA ARG A 258 -21.49 15.12 -8.76
C ARG A 258 -20.82 15.84 -7.59
N ASN A 259 -19.59 16.33 -7.78
CA ASN A 259 -18.79 17.00 -6.75
C ASN A 259 -18.53 18.50 -7.03
N SER A 260 -19.13 19.08 -8.07
CA SER A 260 -18.83 20.40 -8.63
C SER A 260 -19.09 21.54 -7.65
N ALA A 261 -19.87 21.27 -6.61
CA ALA A 261 -20.16 22.21 -5.53
C ALA A 261 -19.14 22.18 -4.36
N LEU A 262 -18.17 21.25 -4.35
CA LEU A 262 -17.27 21.05 -3.21
C LEU A 262 -15.85 21.54 -3.49
N ALA A 263 -15.32 22.37 -2.59
CA ALA A 263 -13.93 22.81 -2.67
C ALA A 263 -12.95 21.63 -2.41
N PRO A 264 -11.73 21.63 -2.95
CA PRO A 264 -10.73 20.59 -2.67
C PRO A 264 -10.45 20.38 -1.17
N SER A 265 -10.52 21.46 -0.38
CA SER A 265 -10.40 21.42 1.08
C SER A 265 -11.56 20.68 1.75
N GLU A 266 -12.77 20.78 1.19
CA GLU A 266 -13.95 20.06 1.69
C GLU A 266 -13.91 18.58 1.33
N ILE A 267 -13.44 18.25 0.11
CA ILE A 267 -13.20 16.87 -0.32
C ILE A 267 -12.15 16.24 0.59
N PHE A 268 -11.05 16.93 0.84
CA PHE A 268 -9.99 16.50 1.76
C PHE A 268 -10.53 16.31 3.19
N ARG A 269 -11.26 17.30 3.73
CA ARG A 269 -11.87 17.20 5.07
C ARG A 269 -12.81 16.02 5.18
N LYS A 270 -13.65 15.81 4.17
CA LYS A 270 -14.62 14.70 4.14
C LYS A 270 -13.90 13.35 4.06
N ALA A 271 -12.87 13.22 3.23
CA ALA A 271 -12.06 12.01 3.12
C ALA A 271 -11.29 11.73 4.43
N LEU A 272 -10.77 12.75 5.10
CA LEU A 272 -10.09 12.61 6.40
C LEU A 272 -11.04 12.24 7.53
N MET A 273 -12.24 12.83 7.59
CA MET A 273 -13.20 12.59 8.67
C MET A 273 -13.92 11.23 8.55
N ARG A 274 -14.13 10.74 7.32
CA ARG A 274 -14.87 9.48 7.07
C ARG A 274 -14.34 8.29 7.87
N PRO A 275 -13.03 7.95 7.87
CA PRO A 275 -12.50 6.84 8.66
C PRO A 275 -12.79 6.97 10.15
N TRP A 276 -12.65 8.17 10.74
CA TRP A 276 -12.92 8.40 12.15
C TRP A 276 -14.40 8.30 12.50
N ILE A 277 -15.27 8.84 11.65
CA ILE A 277 -16.72 8.69 11.80
C ILE A 277 -17.08 7.22 11.76
N LEU A 278 -16.61 6.47 10.76
CA LEU A 278 -16.88 5.03 10.66
C LEU A 278 -16.33 4.28 11.88
N LEU A 279 -15.11 4.58 12.34
CA LEU A 279 -14.50 3.93 13.49
C LEU A 279 -15.31 4.10 14.78
N PHE A 280 -15.85 5.29 15.03
CA PHE A 280 -16.56 5.57 16.29
C PHE A 280 -18.09 5.49 16.20
N ARG A 281 -18.68 5.54 15.00
CA ARG A 281 -20.13 5.49 14.80
C ARG A 281 -20.64 4.13 14.34
N GLU A 282 -19.82 3.34 13.66
CA GLU A 282 -20.21 2.00 13.19
C GLU A 282 -19.61 0.93 14.13
N PRO A 283 -20.41 0.29 15.01
CA PRO A 283 -19.89 -0.64 16.01
C PRO A 283 -19.11 -1.81 15.41
N ILE A 284 -19.52 -2.29 14.23
CA ILE A 284 -18.85 -3.37 13.51
C ILE A 284 -17.42 -2.98 13.10
N VAL A 285 -17.20 -1.71 12.71
CA VAL A 285 -15.89 -1.20 12.31
C VAL A 285 -14.99 -1.09 13.54
N LEU A 286 -15.51 -0.59 14.66
CA LEU A 286 -14.77 -0.49 15.91
C LEU A 286 -14.29 -1.85 16.41
N ILE A 287 -15.19 -2.85 16.43
CA ILE A 287 -14.88 -4.20 16.89
C ILE A 287 -13.83 -4.84 15.98
N ALA A 288 -14.00 -4.76 14.66
CA ALA A 288 -13.04 -5.32 13.70
C ALA A 288 -11.67 -4.62 13.78
N ALA A 289 -11.64 -3.30 13.90
CA ALA A 289 -10.41 -2.53 14.03
C ALA A 289 -9.67 -2.86 15.34
N THR A 290 -10.40 -2.98 16.46
CA THR A 290 -9.82 -3.37 17.75
C THR A 290 -9.24 -4.78 17.70
N TYR A 291 -9.97 -5.73 17.11
CA TYR A 291 -9.49 -7.10 16.91
C TYR A 291 -8.20 -7.14 16.07
N LEU A 292 -8.16 -6.43 14.94
CA LEU A 292 -6.96 -6.33 14.10
C LEU A 292 -5.80 -5.63 14.82
N ALA A 293 -6.08 -4.61 15.63
CA ALA A 293 -5.07 -3.92 16.43
C ALA A 293 -4.42 -4.85 17.47
N ILE A 294 -5.22 -5.70 18.12
CA ILE A 294 -4.71 -6.72 19.06
C ILE A 294 -3.79 -7.70 18.31
N ILE A 295 -4.24 -8.28 17.20
CA ILE A 295 -3.44 -9.22 16.40
C ILE A 295 -2.11 -8.58 15.97
N TYR A 296 -2.18 -7.38 15.39
CA TYR A 296 -1.00 -6.70 14.87
C TYR A 296 -0.06 -6.28 16.02
N GLY A 297 -0.60 -5.81 17.14
CA GLY A 297 0.15 -5.51 18.35
C GLY A 297 0.87 -6.74 18.91
N THR A 298 0.20 -7.90 18.96
CA THR A 298 0.81 -9.16 19.39
C THR A 298 1.99 -9.57 18.49
N ILE A 299 1.86 -9.44 17.17
CA ILE A 299 2.97 -9.71 16.23
C ILE A 299 4.17 -8.83 16.54
N TYR A 300 3.97 -7.53 16.80
CA TYR A 300 5.06 -6.62 17.12
C TYR A 300 5.64 -6.86 18.53
N MET A 301 4.85 -7.32 19.50
CA MET A 301 5.34 -7.72 20.82
C MET A 301 6.27 -8.96 20.77
N PHE A 302 6.13 -9.82 19.76
CA PHE A 302 7.07 -10.93 19.57
C PHE A 302 8.49 -10.45 19.18
N MET A 303 8.64 -9.25 18.61
CA MET A 303 9.93 -8.67 18.21
C MET A 303 10.91 -8.54 19.37
N PRO A 304 10.54 -7.98 20.54
CA PRO A 304 11.38 -8.03 21.74
C PRO A 304 11.30 -9.36 22.50
N ALA A 305 10.14 -10.04 22.50
CA ALA A 305 9.94 -11.22 23.34
C ALA A 305 10.75 -12.45 22.89
N LEU A 306 10.82 -12.74 21.58
CA LEU A 306 11.55 -13.91 21.07
C LEU A 306 13.06 -13.80 21.29
N PRO A 307 13.72 -12.64 21.06
CA PRO A 307 15.11 -12.44 21.45
C PRO A 307 15.37 -12.69 22.95
N ILE A 308 14.49 -12.26 23.86
CA ILE A 308 14.65 -12.53 25.30
C ILE A 308 14.66 -14.04 25.57
N VAL A 309 13.71 -14.79 25.00
CA VAL A 309 13.59 -16.23 25.25
C VAL A 309 14.72 -17.02 24.60
N TYR A 310 15.04 -16.75 23.33
CA TYR A 310 15.97 -17.59 22.56
C TYR A 310 17.42 -17.08 22.61
N GLN A 311 17.64 -15.77 22.56
CA GLN A 311 19.00 -15.22 22.58
C GLN A 311 19.50 -15.05 24.03
N ARG A 312 18.71 -14.42 24.91
CA ARG A 312 19.14 -14.16 26.30
C ARG A 312 19.08 -15.42 27.18
N SER A 313 17.98 -16.17 27.17
CA SER A 313 17.84 -17.35 28.04
C SER A 313 18.52 -18.62 27.48
N ARG A 314 18.56 -18.80 26.15
CA ARG A 314 19.16 -20.00 25.52
C ARG A 314 20.51 -19.74 24.84
N GLY A 315 21.00 -18.50 24.81
CA GLY A 315 22.30 -18.15 24.24
C GLY A 315 22.39 -18.26 22.72
N TRP A 316 21.28 -18.26 22.00
CA TRP A 316 21.30 -18.34 20.53
C TRP A 316 21.82 -17.04 19.91
N SER A 317 22.49 -17.15 18.76
CA SER A 317 22.93 -16.00 17.97
C SER A 317 21.74 -15.24 17.38
N GLU A 318 21.94 -13.99 16.94
CA GLU A 318 20.87 -13.12 16.42
C GLU A 318 20.09 -13.79 15.27
N GLY A 319 20.81 -14.32 14.27
CA GLY A 319 20.20 -15.02 13.13
C GLY A 319 19.44 -16.29 13.52
N VAL A 320 20.03 -17.16 14.36
CA VAL A 320 19.37 -18.41 14.80
C VAL A 320 18.17 -18.11 15.69
N GLY A 321 18.26 -17.12 16.57
CA GLY A 321 17.13 -16.63 17.36
C GLY A 321 15.98 -16.11 16.49
N GLY A 322 16.30 -15.47 15.36
CA GLY A 322 15.31 -15.04 14.36
C GLY A 322 14.51 -16.19 13.77
N LEU A 323 15.08 -17.39 13.63
CA LEU A 323 14.36 -18.56 13.06
C LEU A 323 13.13 -18.97 13.87
N ALA A 324 13.01 -18.55 15.15
CA ALA A 324 11.81 -18.76 15.95
C ALA A 324 10.55 -18.13 15.31
N PHE A 325 10.71 -17.08 14.49
CA PHE A 325 9.62 -16.45 13.75
C PHE A 325 9.05 -17.35 12.64
N LEU A 326 9.74 -18.41 12.21
CA LEU A 326 9.21 -19.35 11.21
C LEU A 326 7.91 -20.04 11.65
N GLY A 327 7.71 -20.22 12.96
CA GLY A 327 6.44 -20.74 13.47
C GLY A 327 5.24 -19.84 13.12
N LEU A 328 5.44 -18.52 13.17
CA LEU A 328 4.43 -17.53 12.75
C LEU A 328 4.21 -17.58 11.23
N VAL A 329 5.28 -17.75 10.44
CA VAL A 329 5.18 -17.92 8.97
C VAL A 329 4.31 -19.14 8.64
N CYS A 330 4.58 -20.29 9.25
CA CYS A 330 3.79 -21.50 9.04
C CYS A 330 2.31 -21.28 9.38
N GLY A 331 2.01 -20.64 10.53
CA GLY A 331 0.64 -20.31 10.92
C GLY A 331 -0.06 -19.39 9.90
N MET A 332 0.64 -18.38 9.39
CA MET A 332 0.12 -17.47 8.37
C MET A 332 -0.15 -18.18 7.03
N LEU A 333 0.75 -19.06 6.57
CA LEU A 333 0.56 -19.83 5.35
C LEU A 333 -0.66 -20.74 5.45
N VAL A 334 -0.84 -21.44 6.57
CA VAL A 334 -2.03 -22.25 6.84
C VAL A 334 -3.30 -21.39 6.83
N GLY A 335 -3.24 -20.21 7.45
CA GLY A 335 -4.34 -19.25 7.45
C GLY A 335 -4.72 -18.75 6.04
N ILE A 336 -3.75 -18.48 5.18
CA ILE A 336 -3.99 -18.07 3.78
C ILE A 336 -4.66 -19.20 3.00
N VAL A 337 -4.15 -20.43 3.13
CA VAL A 337 -4.75 -21.61 2.47
C VAL A 337 -6.20 -21.81 2.93
N TYR A 338 -6.45 -21.70 4.23
CA TYR A 338 -7.79 -21.77 4.80
C TYR A 338 -8.71 -20.66 4.26
N ALA A 339 -8.23 -19.40 4.21
CA ALA A 339 -9.00 -18.27 3.71
C ALA A 339 -9.37 -18.43 2.22
N ILE A 340 -8.50 -19.00 1.39
CA ILE A 340 -8.81 -19.31 -0.01
C ILE A 340 -9.90 -20.38 -0.10
N PHE A 341 -9.83 -21.41 0.74
CA PHE A 341 -10.89 -22.42 0.83
C PHE A 341 -12.24 -21.82 1.24
N ASP A 342 -12.23 -20.93 2.23
CA ASP A 342 -13.45 -20.28 2.74
C ASP A 342 -14.06 -19.31 1.71
N ASP A 343 -13.27 -18.49 1.02
CA ASP A 343 -13.75 -17.59 -0.05
C ASP A 343 -14.39 -18.39 -1.20
N ASN A 344 -13.81 -19.53 -1.57
CA ASN A 344 -14.40 -20.44 -2.57
C ASN A 344 -15.71 -21.06 -2.08
N ARG A 345 -15.78 -21.47 -0.80
CA ARG A 345 -17.01 -21.98 -0.17
C ARG A 345 -18.11 -20.92 -0.17
N TYR A 346 -17.79 -19.68 0.19
CA TYR A 346 -18.75 -18.57 0.24
C TYR A 346 -19.32 -18.21 -1.15
N LYS A 347 -18.51 -18.33 -2.20
CA LYS A 347 -18.94 -18.12 -3.59
C LYS A 347 -19.81 -19.25 -4.14
N GLY A 348 -19.65 -20.48 -3.63
CA GLY A 348 -20.39 -21.67 -4.09
C GLY A 348 -21.92 -21.53 -4.07
N PRO A 349 -22.55 -21.10 -2.96
CA PRO A 349 -24.01 -20.93 -2.86
C PRO A 349 -24.57 -19.80 -3.74
N ARG A 350 -23.81 -18.72 -3.98
CA ARG A 350 -24.28 -17.54 -4.74
C ARG A 350 -24.33 -17.74 -6.25
N LYS A 351 -23.61 -18.72 -6.81
CA LYS A 351 -23.74 -19.10 -8.23
C LYS A 351 -25.15 -19.62 -8.57
N SER A 352 -25.88 -20.19 -7.59
CA SER A 352 -27.25 -20.71 -7.78
C SER A 352 -28.33 -19.61 -7.86
N SER A 353 -28.10 -18.45 -7.23
CA SER A 353 -29.05 -17.33 -7.26
C SER A 353 -28.92 -16.43 -8.48
N TYR A 354 -27.72 -16.30 -9.07
CA TYR A 354 -27.52 -15.51 -10.29
C TYR A 354 -27.88 -16.25 -11.58
N ALA A 355 -28.06 -17.58 -11.53
CA ALA A 355 -28.61 -18.35 -12.66
C ALA A 355 -30.14 -18.27 -12.76
N ARG A 356 -30.80 -17.46 -11.90
CA ARG A 356 -32.25 -17.33 -11.80
C ARG A 356 -32.78 -15.89 -11.89
N VAL A 357 -31.98 -14.95 -12.40
CA VAL A 357 -32.45 -13.57 -12.70
C VAL A 357 -32.00 -13.17 -14.09
#